data_AF-A0A954JZI5-F1
#
_entry.id   AF-A0A954JZI5-F1
#
_cell.length_a   1.000
_cell.length_b   1.000
_cell.length_c   1.000
_cell.angle_alpha   90.00
_cell.angle_beta   90.00
_cell.angle_gamma   90.00
#
_symmetry.space_group_name_H-M   'P 1'
#
loop_
_entity.id
_entity.type
_entity.pdbx_description
1 polymer ?
#
loop_
_entity_poly.entity_id
_entity_poly.type
_entity_poly.pdbx_seq_one_letter_code
_entity_poly.pdbx_strand_id
1 'polypeptide(L)'
;ARGGRNQELVLAAIAAHPDPADWKNIALLSGGTDGEDGPTDAAGAFADEALVAEIVACGSDPRHYLSRHDSYTFFEAVHGLFKTGPTHTNVMDLRVGLCTST
;
A
#
# COMPACT_ATOMS: atom_id res chain seq x y z
N ALA A 1 -4.43 -0.49 -16.38
CA ALA A 1 -4.12 0.18 -15.10
C ALA A 1 -2.86 -0.45 -14.53
N ARG A 2 -2.08 0.28 -13.73
CA ARG A 2 -0.82 -0.22 -13.15
C ARG A 2 -1.05 -0.55 -11.68
N GLY A 3 -0.58 -1.71 -11.26
CA GLY A 3 -0.79 -2.18 -9.89
C GLY A 3 -0.39 -3.63 -9.73
N GLY A 4 -0.61 -4.14 -8.53
CA GLY A 4 -0.35 -5.51 -8.17
C GLY A 4 -1.16 -5.93 -6.96
N ARG A 5 -1.19 -7.23 -6.69
CA ARG A 5 -2.03 -7.83 -5.65
C ARG A 5 -1.68 -7.31 -4.24
N ASN A 6 -0.41 -7.00 -3.98
CA ASN A 6 0.03 -6.49 -2.68
C ASN A 6 -0.34 -5.02 -2.52
N GLN A 7 -0.16 -4.22 -3.57
CA GLN A 7 -0.61 -2.82 -3.59
C GLN A 7 -2.13 -2.72 -3.43
N GLU A 8 -2.91 -3.50 -4.18
CA GLU A 8 -4.38 -3.57 -4.09
C GLU A 8 -4.88 -3.87 -2.67
N LEU A 9 -4.20 -4.78 -1.95
CA LEU A 9 -4.56 -5.11 -0.58
C LEU A 9 -4.43 -3.91 0.36
N VAL A 10 -3.31 -3.18 0.26
CA VAL A 10 -3.09 -1.98 1.09
C VAL A 10 -4.06 -0.87 0.70
N LEU A 11 -4.31 -0.68 -0.60
CA LEU A 11 -5.26 0.31 -1.09
C LEU A 11 -6.68 0.01 -0.61
N ALA A 12 -7.08 -1.26 -0.61
CA ALA A 12 -8.39 -1.69 -0.11
C ALA A 12 -8.53 -1.42 1.39
N ALA A 13 -7.48 -1.62 2.18
CA ALA A 13 -7.48 -1.30 3.61
C ALA A 13 -7.69 0.21 3.84
N ILE A 14 -6.98 1.07 3.09
CA ILE A 14 -7.16 2.53 3.15
C ILE A 14 -8.58 2.92 2.70
N ALA A 15 -9.10 2.32 1.63
CA ALA A 15 -10.43 2.61 1.12
C ALA A 15 -11.56 2.24 2.11
N ALA A 16 -11.35 1.20 2.91
CA ALA A 16 -12.24 0.76 3.98
C ALA A 16 -12.11 1.63 5.24
N HIS A 17 -10.91 2.15 5.53
CA HIS A 17 -10.57 2.97 6.69
C HIS A 17 -9.89 4.28 6.25
N PRO A 18 -10.65 5.25 5.73
CA PRO A 18 -10.06 6.46 5.13
C PRO A 18 -9.68 7.54 6.16
N ASP A 19 -10.07 7.40 7.43
CA ASP A 19 -9.77 8.36 8.47
C ASP A 19 -8.39 8.05 9.09
N PRO A 20 -7.44 9.00 9.17
CA PRO A 20 -6.15 8.79 9.85
C PRO A 20 -6.30 8.27 11.29
N ALA A 21 -7.39 8.63 11.98
CA ALA A 21 -7.67 8.13 13.33
C ALA A 21 -7.86 6.60 13.38
N ASP A 22 -8.33 5.97 12.31
CA ASP A 22 -8.47 4.51 12.19
C ASP A 22 -7.10 3.81 12.10
N TRP A 23 -6.05 4.55 11.72
CA TRP A 23 -4.68 4.06 11.54
C TRP A 23 -3.76 4.37 12.71
N LYS A 24 -4.29 5.00 13.77
CA LYS A 24 -3.49 5.35 14.94
C LYS A 24 -2.81 4.12 15.52
N ASN A 25 -1.48 4.20 15.69
CA ASN A 25 -0.63 3.11 16.16
C ASN A 25 -0.68 1.82 15.30
N ILE A 26 -1.15 1.92 14.06
CA ILE A 26 -1.26 0.81 13.12
C ILE A 26 -0.40 1.09 11.90
N ALA A 27 0.34 0.07 11.47
CA ALA A 27 0.99 0.06 10.17
C ALA A 27 0.70 -1.26 9.45
N LEU A 28 0.53 -1.18 8.13
CA LEU A 28 0.30 -2.32 7.25
C LEU A 28 1.33 -2.31 6.13
N LEU A 29 1.95 -3.45 5.87
CA LEU A 29 2.80 -3.68 4.71
C LEU A 29 2.38 -4.98 4.01
N SER A 30 2.32 -4.96 2.69
CA SER A 30 2.14 -6.14 1.86
C SER A 30 3.19 -6.11 0.76
N GLY A 31 3.91 -7.21 0.54
CA GLY A 31 4.89 -7.28 -0.53
C GLY A 31 5.23 -8.68 -1.03
N GLY A 32 5.55 -8.76 -2.32
CA GLY A 32 6.10 -9.93 -2.99
C GLY A 32 7.56 -10.14 -2.61
N THR A 33 7.91 -11.36 -2.25
CA THR A 33 9.26 -11.69 -1.80
C THR A 33 10.30 -11.74 -2.92
N ASP A 34 9.86 -11.77 -4.19
CA ASP A 34 10.66 -11.59 -5.40
C ASP A 34 11.04 -10.13 -5.69
N GLY A 35 10.43 -9.19 -4.98
CA GLY A 35 10.68 -7.76 -5.13
C GLY A 35 9.82 -7.07 -6.18
N GLU A 36 8.83 -7.79 -6.72
CA GLU A 36 7.92 -7.32 -7.76
C GLU A 36 6.45 -7.55 -7.35
N ASP A 37 5.55 -6.67 -7.77
CA ASP A 37 4.11 -6.80 -7.57
C ASP A 37 3.37 -6.31 -8.81
N GLY A 38 2.85 -7.28 -9.58
CA GLY A 38 2.30 -7.03 -10.91
C GLY A 38 3.36 -6.52 -11.90
N PRO A 39 2.97 -5.88 -13.01
CA PRO A 39 3.90 -5.31 -13.98
C PRO A 39 4.44 -3.95 -13.49
N THR A 40 5.05 -3.92 -12.30
CA THR A 40 5.58 -2.70 -11.66
C THR A 40 6.97 -2.91 -11.08
N ASP A 41 7.66 -1.83 -10.73
CA ASP A 41 8.98 -1.85 -10.08
C ASP A 41 8.89 -1.83 -8.54
N ALA A 42 7.70 -2.01 -7.98
CA ALA A 42 7.46 -2.08 -6.55
C ALA A 42 7.23 -3.53 -6.13
N ALA A 43 7.74 -3.91 -4.96
CA ALA A 43 7.42 -5.17 -4.33
C ALA A 43 6.02 -5.17 -3.71
N GLY A 44 5.43 -4.00 -3.50
CA GLY A 44 4.12 -3.85 -2.90
C GLY A 44 3.88 -2.43 -2.41
N ALA A 45 3.16 -2.28 -1.30
CA ALA A 45 2.87 -1.00 -0.67
C ALA A 45 2.86 -1.11 0.85
N PHE A 46 2.85 0.05 1.51
CA PHE A 46 2.62 0.16 2.94
C PHE A 46 1.68 1.33 3.24
N ALA A 47 1.10 1.32 4.44
CA ALA A 47 0.30 2.41 4.97
C ALA A 47 0.45 2.50 6.49
N ASP A 48 0.46 3.72 6.99
CA ASP A 48 0.41 4.08 8.40
C ASP A 48 -0.44 5.36 8.58
N GLU A 49 -0.59 5.81 9.82
CA GLU A 49 -1.33 7.04 10.16
C GLU A 49 -0.84 8.26 9.36
N ALA A 50 0.47 8.40 9.15
CA ALA A 50 1.05 9.54 8.47
C ALA A 50 0.70 9.54 6.97
N LEU A 51 0.82 8.38 6.32
CA LEU A 51 0.44 8.22 4.91
C LEU A 51 -1.05 8.51 4.69
N VAL A 52 -1.92 8.01 5.57
CA VAL A 52 -3.36 8.25 5.45
C VAL A 52 -3.72 9.72 5.70
N ALA A 53 -3.02 10.38 6.63
CA ALA A 53 -3.15 11.83 6.80
C ALA A 53 -2.74 12.62 5.55
N GLU A 54 -1.68 12.21 4.85
CA GLU A 54 -1.25 12.80 3.58
C GLU A 54 -2.27 12.57 2.46
N ILE A 55 -2.85 11.36 2.36
CA ILE A 55 -3.92 11.03 1.40
C ILE A 55 -5.12 11.96 1.59
N VAL A 56 -5.54 12.18 2.84
CA VAL A 56 -6.64 13.11 3.15
C VAL A 56 -6.26 14.55 2.80
N ALA A 57 -5.04 14.99 3.14
CA ALA A 57 -4.57 16.34 2.88
C ALA A 57 -4.50 16.67 1.37
N CYS A 58 -4.12 15.71 0.53
CA CYS A 58 -4.08 15.88 -0.92
C CYS A 58 -5.43 15.64 -1.62
N GLY A 59 -6.48 15.23 -0.89
CA GLY A 59 -7.81 15.00 -1.44
C GLY A 59 -7.90 13.81 -2.39
N SER A 60 -6.98 12.86 -2.29
CA SER A 60 -7.00 11.65 -3.13
C SER A 60 -8.10 10.70 -2.66
N ASP A 61 -8.88 10.14 -3.59
CA ASP A 61 -9.93 9.15 -3.30
C ASP A 61 -9.40 7.72 -3.52
N PRO A 62 -9.11 6.94 -2.47
CA PRO A 62 -8.61 5.57 -2.60
C PRO A 62 -9.56 4.66 -3.37
N ARG A 63 -10.88 4.86 -3.25
CA ARG A 63 -11.91 4.02 -3.89
C ARG A 63 -11.92 4.22 -5.40
N HIS A 64 -11.63 5.43 -5.87
CA HIS A 64 -11.49 5.73 -7.29
C HIS A 64 -10.38 4.86 -7.93
N TYR A 65 -9.18 4.85 -7.33
CA TYR A 65 -8.06 4.07 -7.84
C TYR A 65 -8.28 2.57 -7.72
N LEU A 66 -8.90 2.12 -6.61
CA LEU A 66 -9.22 0.71 -6.38
C LEU A 66 -10.20 0.18 -7.44
N SER A 67 -11.25 0.94 -7.77
CA SER A 67 -12.24 0.54 -8.79
C SER A 67 -11.66 0.40 -10.21
N ARG A 68 -10.48 0.99 -10.44
CA ARG A 68 -9.79 1.03 -11.73
C ARG A 68 -8.59 0.08 -11.80
N HIS A 69 -8.30 -0.64 -10.71
CA HIS A 69 -7.10 -1.47 -10.56
C HIS A 69 -5.80 -0.68 -10.79
N ASP A 70 -5.76 0.58 -10.31
CA ASP A 70 -4.68 1.53 -10.57
C ASP A 70 -3.90 1.90 -9.29
N SER A 71 -3.63 0.88 -8.47
CA SER A 71 -3.01 1.04 -7.15
C SER A 71 -1.60 1.61 -7.21
N TYR A 72 -0.83 1.30 -8.27
CA TYR A 72 0.54 1.79 -8.40
C TYR A 72 0.57 3.31 -8.50
N THR A 73 -0.28 3.89 -9.36
CA THR A 73 -0.33 5.35 -9.55
C THR A 73 -0.79 6.07 -8.29
N PHE A 74 -1.72 5.46 -7.52
CA PHE A 74 -2.09 5.98 -6.20
C PHE A 74 -0.89 6.05 -5.25
N PHE A 75 -0.20 4.92 -5.03
CA PHE A 75 0.92 4.88 -4.09
C PHE A 75 2.16 5.65 -4.57
N GLU A 76 2.34 5.82 -5.87
CA GLU A 76 3.38 6.69 -6.43
C GLU A 76 3.15 8.15 -6.04
N ALA A 77 1.89 8.60 -6.04
CA ALA A 77 1.53 9.99 -5.72
C ALA A 77 1.67 10.32 -4.22
N VAL A 78 1.49 9.34 -3.33
CA VAL A 78 1.55 9.51 -1.87
C VAL A 78 2.76 8.84 -1.23
N HIS A 79 3.76 8.48 -2.05
CA HIS A 79 5.02 7.87 -1.59
C HIS A 79 4.88 6.58 -0.76
N GLY A 80 3.80 5.80 -0.97
CA GLY A 80 3.52 4.55 -0.25
C GLY A 80 4.01 3.28 -0.95
N LEU A 81 4.75 3.39 -2.06
CA LEU A 81 5.31 2.23 -2.76
C LEU A 81 6.43 1.60 -1.94
N PHE A 82 6.37 0.28 -1.75
CA PHE A 82 7.45 -0.48 -1.15
C PHE A 82 8.37 -1.03 -2.25
N LYS A 83 9.55 -0.42 -2.43
CA LYS A 83 10.52 -0.77 -3.48
C LYS A 83 11.79 -1.38 -2.88
N THR A 84 11.93 -2.70 -2.99
CA THR A 84 13.13 -3.42 -2.56
C THR A 84 14.17 -3.59 -3.67
N GLY A 85 13.74 -3.50 -4.92
CA GLY A 85 14.45 -4.07 -6.06
C GLY A 85 14.32 -5.60 -6.12
N PRO A 86 14.82 -6.24 -7.18
CA PRO A 86 14.76 -7.69 -7.35
C PRO A 86 15.55 -8.38 -6.24
N THR A 87 14.90 -9.31 -5.53
CA THR A 87 15.54 -10.03 -4.41
C THR A 87 16.20 -11.33 -4.84
N HIS A 88 15.88 -11.80 -6.06
CA HIS A 88 16.33 -13.08 -6.63
C HIS A 88 15.92 -14.32 -5.82
N THR A 89 14.85 -14.22 -5.02
CA THR A 89 14.21 -15.35 -4.33
C THR A 89 12.70 -15.22 -4.44
N ASN A 90 11.94 -16.31 -4.36
CA ASN A 90 10.47 -16.22 -4.39
C ASN A 90 9.84 -17.27 -3.48
N VAL A 91 9.19 -16.80 -2.41
CA VAL A 91 8.36 -17.57 -1.49
C VAL A 91 6.96 -16.97 -1.36
N MET A 92 6.45 -16.38 -2.46
CA MET A 92 5.15 -15.70 -2.56
C MET A 92 5.11 -14.34 -1.82
N ASP A 93 4.00 -14.02 -1.15
CA ASP A 93 3.77 -12.74 -0.47
C ASP A 93 4.03 -12.81 1.03
N LEU A 94 4.48 -11.70 1.59
CA LEU A 94 4.48 -11.43 3.02
C LEU A 94 3.57 -10.23 3.33
N ARG A 95 2.78 -10.36 4.40
CA ARG A 95 1.92 -9.30 4.94
C ARG A 95 2.22 -9.10 6.41
N VAL A 96 2.46 -7.87 6.81
CA VAL A 96 2.80 -7.50 8.18
C VAL A 96 1.84 -6.41 8.63
N GLY A 97 1.10 -6.69 9.70
CA GLY A 97 0.36 -5.69 10.46
C GLY A 97 1.08 -5.46 11.79
N LEU A 98 1.39 -4.21 12.11
CA LEU A 98 1.94 -3.81 13.39
C LEU A 98 0.90 -2.96 14.12
N CYS A 99 0.54 -3.36 15.34
CA CYS A 99 -0.30 -2.58 16.23
C CYS A 99 0.46 -2.35 17.54
N THR A 100 0.61 -1.10 17.95
CA THR A 100 1.25 -0.77 19.23
C THR A 100 0.23 -0.26 20.24
N SER A 101 0.44 -0.62 21.51
CA SER A 101 -0.31 -0.05 22.62
C SER A 101 0.55 1.03 23.24
N THR A 102 0.04 2.26 23.29
CA THR A 102 0.60 3.32 24.13
C THR A 102 0.12 3.14 25.57
#